data_AF-A0A6N4DT57-F1
#
_entry.id   AF-A0A6N4DT57-F1
#
_cell.length_a   1.000
_cell.length_b   1.000
_cell.length_c   1.000
_cell.angle_alpha   90.00
_cell.angle_beta   90.00
_cell.angle_gamma   90.00
#
_symmetry.space_group_name_H-M   'P 1'
#
loop_
_entity.id
_entity.type
_entity.pdbx_description
1 polymer ?
#
loop_
_entity_poly.entity_id
_entity_poly.type
_entity_poly.pdbx_seq_one_letter_code
_entity_poly.pdbx_strand_id
1 'polypeptide(L)'
;MALEKNNVIFRCEECTCVLSDDSGRIDVVVPVSIKGSGVRTQARLRCDLRAVAHRIELMALDDAEAFSGEQRRELTEALDFVAAKRICGNRRICPDAVIRAADTATGRMNQD
;
A
#
# COMPACT_ATOMS: atom_id res chain seq x y z
N MET A 1 1.16 0.44 13.45
CA MET A 1 0.22 1.55 13.19
C MET A 1 -0.48 1.30 11.85
N ALA A 2 -1.80 1.10 11.90
CA ALA A 2 -2.62 0.81 10.71
C ALA A 2 -3.22 2.09 10.10
N LEU A 3 -3.51 2.04 8.79
CA LEU A 3 -4.32 3.03 8.08
C LEU A 3 -5.75 2.49 7.95
N GLU A 4 -6.72 3.26 8.41
CA GLU A 4 -8.13 2.95 8.24
C GLU A 4 -8.78 3.90 7.23
N LYS A 5 -9.49 3.35 6.25
CA LYS A 5 -10.28 4.12 5.31
C LYS A 5 -11.55 3.35 4.94
N ASN A 6 -12.71 3.99 5.15
CA ASN A 6 -14.01 3.34 5.08
C ASN A 6 -14.03 2.12 6.01
N ASN A 7 -14.42 0.93 5.52
CA ASN A 7 -14.36 -0.32 6.28
C ASN A 7 -13.05 -1.09 6.07
N VAL A 8 -12.05 -0.51 5.39
CA VAL A 8 -10.80 -1.19 5.04
C VAL A 8 -9.69 -0.73 5.98
N ILE A 9 -8.97 -1.72 6.54
CA ILE A 9 -7.83 -1.50 7.42
C ILE A 9 -6.59 -2.06 6.73
N PHE A 10 -5.63 -1.21 6.41
CA PHE A 10 -4.31 -1.60 5.96
C PHE A 10 -3.35 -1.58 7.14
N ARG A 11 -2.72 -2.71 7.43
CA ARG A 11 -1.67 -2.77 8.44
C ARG A 11 -0.34 -2.34 7.83
N CYS A 12 -0.24 -1.04 7.59
CA CYS A 12 0.91 -0.43 6.93
C CYS A 12 2.23 -0.72 7.65
N GLU A 13 2.21 -0.91 8.96
CA GLU A 13 3.37 -1.27 9.77
C GLU A 13 3.88 -2.70 9.54
N GLU A 14 3.05 -3.55 8.95
CA GLU A 14 3.40 -4.92 8.54
C GLU A 14 3.68 -4.98 7.02
N CYS A 15 3.73 -3.82 6.35
CA CYS A 15 3.96 -3.76 4.92
C CYS A 15 5.39 -4.21 4.57
N THR A 16 5.51 -5.11 3.62
CA THR A 16 6.79 -5.69 3.20
C THR A 16 7.08 -5.28 1.77
N CYS A 17 8.26 -4.71 1.52
CA CYS A 17 8.71 -4.44 0.16
C CYS A 17 9.23 -5.73 -0.48
N VAL A 18 8.70 -6.09 -1.64
CA VAL A 18 9.09 -7.28 -2.39
C VAL A 18 10.04 -6.92 -3.52
N LEU A 19 9.76 -5.81 -4.19
CA LEU A 19 10.55 -5.31 -5.30
C LEU A 19 10.59 -3.79 -5.23
N SER A 20 11.73 -3.20 -5.59
CA SER A 20 11.88 -1.77 -5.76
C SER A 20 12.80 -1.53 -6.96
N ASP A 21 12.44 -0.59 -7.82
CA ASP A 21 13.27 -0.18 -8.94
C ASP A 21 13.60 1.31 -8.92
N ASP A 22 14.66 1.67 -9.65
CA ASP A 22 15.10 3.06 -9.82
C ASP A 22 14.19 3.87 -10.77
N SER A 23 13.13 3.24 -11.31
CA SER A 23 12.13 3.90 -12.15
C SER A 23 10.98 4.51 -11.34
N GLY A 24 11.06 4.43 -10.02
CA GLY A 24 10.08 4.99 -9.12
C GLY A 24 8.93 4.07 -8.77
N ARG A 25 9.12 2.75 -8.91
CA ARG A 25 8.11 1.75 -8.56
C ARG A 25 8.59 0.87 -7.43
N ILE A 26 7.66 0.53 -6.56
CA ILE A 26 7.84 -0.50 -5.54
C ILE A 26 6.64 -1.45 -5.58
N ASP A 27 6.91 -2.75 -5.46
CA ASP A 27 5.88 -3.75 -5.22
C ASP A 27 5.92 -4.13 -3.74
N VAL A 28 4.79 -4.05 -3.06
CA VAL A 28 4.65 -4.31 -1.64
C VAL A 28 3.55 -5.32 -1.35
N VAL A 29 3.68 -6.03 -0.24
CA VAL A 29 2.59 -6.81 0.36
C VAL A 29 2.15 -6.11 1.63
N VAL A 30 0.85 -5.92 1.80
CA VAL A 30 0.29 -5.33 3.02
C VAL A 30 -0.88 -6.18 3.52
N PRO A 31 -0.91 -6.53 4.83
CA PRO A 31 -2.08 -7.16 5.40
C PRO A 31 -3.27 -6.18 5.36
N VAL A 32 -4.40 -6.68 4.90
CA VAL A 32 -5.64 -5.94 4.76
C VAL A 32 -6.77 -6.73 5.42
N SER A 33 -7.64 -6.01 6.11
CA SER A 33 -8.86 -6.58 6.71
C SER A 33 -10.05 -5.66 6.51
N ILE A 34 -11.24 -6.25 6.45
CA ILE A 34 -12.51 -5.51 6.42
C ILE A 34 -13.12 -5.50 7.82
N LYS A 35 -13.50 -4.33 8.29
CA LYS A 35 -14.07 -4.12 9.62
C LYS A 35 -15.41 -4.88 9.73
N GLY A 36 -15.54 -5.65 10.80
CA GLY A 36 -16.77 -6.39 11.09
C GLY A 36 -17.01 -7.66 10.25
N SER A 37 -16.18 -7.96 9.24
CA SER A 37 -16.32 -9.20 8.46
C SER A 37 -15.52 -10.38 9.00
N GLY A 38 -14.52 -10.11 9.86
CA GLY A 38 -13.55 -11.12 10.31
C GLY A 38 -12.54 -11.56 9.25
N VAL A 39 -12.63 -11.04 8.03
CA VAL A 39 -11.74 -11.37 6.91
C VAL A 39 -10.42 -10.62 7.06
N ARG A 40 -9.30 -11.37 6.98
CA ARG A 40 -7.93 -10.84 6.90
C ARG A 40 -7.20 -11.55 5.76
N THR A 41 -6.65 -10.78 4.83
CA THR A 41 -5.86 -11.30 3.70
C THR A 41 -4.61 -10.43 3.47
N GLN A 42 -3.81 -10.79 2.49
CA GLN A 42 -2.68 -10.00 2.01
C GLN A 42 -2.98 -9.41 0.65
N ALA A 43 -2.77 -8.10 0.50
CA ALA A 43 -2.84 -7.41 -0.78
C ALA A 43 -1.43 -7.21 -1.32
N ARG A 44 -1.21 -7.66 -2.55
CA ARG A 44 -0.02 -7.34 -3.33
C ARG A 44 -0.31 -6.08 -4.14
N LEU A 45 0.45 -5.03 -3.88
CA LEU A 45 0.26 -3.72 -4.47
C LEU A 45 1.49 -3.34 -5.28
N ARG A 46 1.27 -2.75 -6.45
CA ARG A 46 2.30 -2.03 -7.19
C ARG A 46 2.09 -0.54 -6.98
N CYS A 47 3.09 0.12 -6.41
CA CYS A 47 3.05 1.53 -6.11
C CYS A 47 4.03 2.26 -7.03
N ASP A 48 3.50 3.13 -7.87
CA ASP A 48 4.28 4.10 -8.65
C ASP A 48 4.33 5.39 -7.85
N LEU A 49 5.52 5.76 -7.37
CA LEU A 49 5.72 6.81 -6.37
C LEU A 49 6.28 8.11 -6.96
N ARG A 50 6.40 8.21 -8.28
CA ARG A 50 7.06 9.32 -8.97
C ARG A 50 6.51 10.69 -8.57
N ALA A 51 7.34 11.72 -8.68
CA ALA A 51 6.97 13.09 -8.30
C ALA A 51 5.72 13.62 -9.04
N VAL A 52 5.55 13.20 -10.29
CA VAL A 52 4.45 13.62 -11.17
C VAL A 52 3.16 12.80 -10.99
N ALA A 53 3.26 11.59 -10.42
CA ALA A 53 2.11 10.70 -10.24
C ALA A 53 2.37 9.73 -9.08
N HIS A 54 1.42 9.64 -8.15
CA HIS A 54 1.38 8.57 -7.15
C HIS A 54 0.20 7.68 -7.48
N ARG A 55 0.45 6.45 -7.92
CA ARG A 55 -0.57 5.47 -8.31
C ARG A 55 -0.34 4.17 -7.59
N ILE A 56 -1.43 3.54 -7.17
CA ILE A 56 -1.40 2.20 -6.57
C ILE A 56 -2.28 1.30 -7.40
N GLU A 57 -1.75 0.13 -7.74
CA GLU A 57 -2.47 -0.92 -8.46
C GLU A 57 -2.54 -2.16 -7.57
N LEU A 58 -3.73 -2.73 -7.42
CA LEU A 58 -3.93 -4.01 -6.74
C LEU A 58 -3.57 -5.14 -7.70
N MET A 59 -2.42 -5.75 -7.47
CA MET A 59 -1.90 -6.84 -8.32
C MET A 59 -2.56 -8.17 -7.98
N ALA A 60 -2.77 -8.44 -6.69
CA ALA A 60 -3.41 -9.66 -6.22
C ALA A 60 -3.95 -9.49 -4.80
N LEU A 61 -4.94 -10.31 -4.47
CA LEU A 61 -5.36 -10.63 -3.11
C LEU A 61 -5.12 -12.11 -2.91
N ASP A 62 -4.34 -12.49 -1.90
CA ASP A 62 -3.98 -13.89 -1.66
C ASP A 62 -5.21 -14.78 -1.37
N ASP A 63 -6.31 -14.20 -0.87
CA ASP A 63 -7.63 -14.83 -0.78
C ASP A 63 -8.70 -13.90 -1.38
N ALA A 64 -8.68 -13.77 -2.70
CA ALA A 64 -9.55 -12.85 -3.43
C ALA A 64 -11.04 -13.14 -3.21
N GLU A 65 -11.42 -14.41 -3.07
CA GLU A 65 -12.82 -14.85 -2.93
C GLU A 65 -13.40 -14.52 -1.54
N ALA A 66 -12.55 -14.20 -0.56
CA ALA A 66 -13.00 -13.75 0.75
C ALA A 66 -13.66 -12.35 0.74
N PHE A 67 -13.58 -11.61 -0.38
CA PHE A 67 -14.12 -10.26 -0.50
C PHE A 67 -15.33 -10.25 -1.44
N SER A 68 -16.47 -9.77 -0.95
CA SER A 68 -17.65 -9.50 -1.77
C SER A 68 -17.39 -8.38 -2.79
N GLY A 69 -18.26 -8.22 -3.79
CA GLY A 69 -18.14 -7.15 -4.78
C GLY A 69 -18.12 -5.75 -4.15
N GLU A 70 -18.92 -5.53 -3.11
CA GLU A 70 -18.94 -4.28 -2.34
C GLU A 70 -17.61 -4.07 -1.59
N GLN A 71 -17.10 -5.09 -0.90
CA GLN A 71 -15.84 -5.02 -0.18
C GLN A 71 -14.64 -4.79 -1.12
N ARG A 72 -14.66 -5.38 -2.31
CA ARG A 72 -13.65 -5.11 -3.35
C ARG A 72 -13.71 -3.66 -3.81
N ARG A 73 -14.91 -3.10 -3.98
CA ARG A 73 -15.08 -1.68 -4.31
C ARG A 73 -14.55 -0.77 -3.20
N GLU A 74 -14.90 -1.04 -1.94
CA GLU A 74 -14.40 -0.28 -0.80
C GLU A 74 -12.86 -0.33 -0.71
N LEU A 75 -12.27 -1.49 -0.97
CA LEU A 75 -10.81 -1.65 -1.06
C LEU A 75 -10.21 -0.79 -2.15
N THR A 76 -10.78 -0.78 -3.35
CA THR A 76 -10.32 0.08 -4.45
C THR A 76 -10.39 1.56 -4.07
N GLU A 77 -11.51 2.03 -3.51
CA GLU A 77 -11.66 3.42 -3.06
C GLU A 77 -10.66 3.79 -1.95
N ALA A 78 -10.35 2.83 -1.07
CA ALA A 78 -9.36 3.01 -0.02
C ALA A 78 -7.93 3.11 -0.58
N LEU A 79 -7.58 2.30 -1.58
CA LEU A 79 -6.30 2.37 -2.30
C LEU A 79 -6.15 3.69 -3.07
N ASP A 80 -7.22 4.16 -3.73
CA ASP A 80 -7.23 5.47 -4.39
C ASP A 80 -6.96 6.61 -3.39
N PHE A 81 -7.52 6.52 -2.18
CA PHE A 81 -7.22 7.46 -1.11
C PHE A 81 -5.74 7.40 -0.68
N VAL A 82 -5.18 6.20 -0.51
CA VAL A 82 -3.75 6.01 -0.19
C VAL A 82 -2.86 6.68 -1.24
N ALA A 83 -3.19 6.49 -2.52
CA ALA A 83 -2.47 7.07 -3.63
C ALA A 83 -2.60 8.60 -3.67
N ALA A 84 -3.83 9.12 -3.58
CA ALA A 84 -4.11 10.56 -3.62
C ALA A 84 -3.45 11.33 -2.46
N LYS A 85 -3.34 10.71 -1.29
CA LYS A 85 -2.66 11.28 -0.11
C LYS A 85 -1.17 10.97 -0.05
N ARG A 86 -0.61 10.26 -1.03
CA ARG A 86 0.79 9.88 -1.12
C ARG A 86 1.31 9.19 0.15
N ILE A 87 0.54 8.23 0.65
CA ILE A 87 0.79 7.60 1.95
C ILE A 87 1.91 6.54 1.90
N CYS A 88 2.12 5.86 0.77
CA CYS A 88 3.20 4.87 0.66
C CYS A 88 4.57 5.51 0.91
N GLY A 89 5.37 4.88 1.77
CA GLY A 89 6.67 5.41 2.22
C GLY A 89 6.59 6.43 3.36
N ASN A 90 5.41 6.64 3.96
CA ASN A 90 5.28 7.57 5.08
C ASN A 90 6.03 7.07 6.32
N ARG A 91 6.97 7.88 6.80
CA ARG A 91 7.90 7.58 7.91
C ARG A 91 7.24 7.26 9.25
N ARG A 92 5.96 7.59 9.45
CA ARG A 92 5.23 7.34 10.70
C ARG A 92 4.52 5.99 10.71
N ILE A 93 4.22 5.41 9.55
CA ILE A 93 3.34 4.24 9.45
C ILE A 93 3.92 3.08 8.65
N CYS A 94 4.83 3.36 7.71
CA CYS A 94 5.50 2.33 6.93
C CYS A 94 6.76 1.83 7.66
N PRO A 95 7.18 0.58 7.47
CA PRO A 95 8.44 0.06 7.97
C PRO A 95 9.62 0.70 7.27
N ASP A 96 10.78 0.74 7.95
CA ASP A 96 12.02 1.30 7.42
C ASP A 96 12.41 0.76 6.05
N ALA A 97 12.19 -0.53 5.79
CA ALA A 97 12.48 -1.12 4.49
C ALA A 97 11.62 -0.51 3.36
N VAL A 98 10.33 -0.29 3.61
CA VAL A 98 9.40 0.33 2.66
C VAL A 98 9.70 1.81 2.50
N ILE A 99 10.05 2.51 3.59
CA ILE A 99 10.47 3.92 3.56
C ILE A 99 11.71 4.07 2.68
N ARG A 100 12.75 3.26 2.89
CA ARG A 100 13.99 3.30 2.09
C ARG A 100 13.72 3.01 0.62
N ALA A 101 12.92 1.98 0.33
CA ALA A 101 12.54 1.67 -1.04
C ALA A 101 11.79 2.83 -1.71
N ALA A 102 10.88 3.48 -0.98
CA ALA A 102 10.16 4.66 -1.47
C ALA A 102 11.08 5.88 -1.66
N ASP A 103 12.02 6.12 -0.75
CA ASP A 103 13.00 7.21 -0.87
C ASP A 103 13.91 7.00 -2.08
N THR A 104 14.42 5.78 -2.31
CA THR A 104 15.18 5.42 -3.53
C THR A 104 14.34 5.61 -4.79
N ALA A 105 13.13 5.05 -4.83
CA ALA A 105 12.19 5.16 -5.95
C ALA A 105 11.87 6.63 -6.30
N THR A 106 11.79 7.51 -5.30
CA THR A 106 11.47 8.92 -5.52
C THR A 106 12.69 9.82 -5.71
N GLY A 107 13.91 9.26 -5.70
CA GLY A 107 15.15 10.03 -5.76
C GLY A 107 15.32 10.96 -4.56
N ARG A 108 14.64 10.68 -3.44
CA ARG A 108 14.71 11.42 -2.17
C ARG A 108 15.77 10.85 -1.23
N MET A 109 16.77 10.16 -1.75
CA MET A 109 17.93 9.79 -0.95
C MET A 109 18.49 11.06 -0.32
N ASN A 110 18.36 11.16 1.01
CA ASN A 110 18.92 12.27 1.75
C ASN A 110 20.41 12.36 1.37
N GLN A 111 20.78 13.54 0.88
CA GLN A 111 22.11 14.10 1.07
C GLN A 111 22.29 14.19 2.59
N ASP A 112 23.02 13.24 3.15
CA ASP A 112 23.64 13.39 4.47
C ASP A 112 24.83 14.35 4.34
#